data_AF-A0A7X1L922-F1
#
_entry.id   AF-A0A7X1L922-F1
#
_cell.length_a   1.000
_cell.length_b   1.000
_cell.length_c   1.000
_cell.angle_alpha   90.00
_cell.angle_beta   90.00
_cell.angle_gamma   90.00
#
_symmetry.space_group_name_H-M   'P 1'
#
loop_
_entity.id
_entity.type
_entity.pdbx_description
1 polymer ?
#
loop_
_entity_poly.entity_id
_entity_poly.type
_entity_poly.pdbx_seq_one_letter_code
_entity_poly.pdbx_strand_id
1 'polypeptide(L)'
;LKIRVRPYYLHHADPIEGTRHFRTSIETGLNIMHHLRGRLSGMGLPQYMIDLPGGGGKVPLLPEYILETDSHKLKVRSFEGEVFTYPLK
;
A
#
# COMPACT_ATOMS: atom_id res chain seq x y z
N LEU A 1 12.83 -4.67 14.77
CA LEU A 1 12.90 -3.22 15.06
C LEU A 1 14.20 -2.94 15.84
N LYS A 2 15.30 -2.65 15.14
CA LYS A 2 16.64 -2.57 15.77
C LYS A 2 16.80 -1.40 16.75
N ILE A 3 16.20 -0.24 16.44
CA ILE A 3 16.30 0.98 17.25
C ILE A 3 15.02 1.32 18.02
N ARG A 4 14.09 0.35 18.18
CA ARG A 4 12.78 0.54 18.82
C ARG A 4 11.87 1.61 18.17
N VAL A 5 12.14 2.01 16.93
CA VAL A 5 11.26 2.87 16.12
C VAL A 5 10.44 2.01 15.18
N ARG A 6 9.10 2.20 15.19
CA ARG A 6 8.16 1.54 14.29
C ARG A 6 7.77 2.49 13.16
N PRO A 7 8.03 2.16 11.88
CA PRO A 7 7.46 2.88 10.75
C PRO A 7 5.94 2.83 10.85
N TYR A 8 5.29 3.99 10.82
CA TYR A 8 3.84 4.08 10.94
C TYR A 8 3.22 4.46 9.60
N TYR A 9 3.52 5.66 9.10
CA TYR A 9 3.03 6.14 7.82
C TYR A 9 4.14 6.47 6.84
N LEU A 10 3.89 6.12 5.58
CA LEU A 10 4.52 6.69 4.41
C LEU A 10 3.51 7.65 3.80
N HIS A 11 3.71 8.95 3.98
CA HIS A 11 2.79 9.95 3.42
C HIS A 11 3.09 10.19 1.94
N HIS A 12 2.04 10.22 1.13
CA HIS A 12 2.13 10.80 -0.20
C HIS A 12 2.30 12.31 -0.08
N ALA A 13 3.10 12.89 -0.98
CA ALA A 13 3.33 14.32 -0.98
C ALA A 13 2.05 15.08 -1.36
N ASP A 14 1.58 15.93 -0.45
CA ASP A 14 0.39 16.75 -0.64
C ASP A 14 0.54 17.75 -1.79
N PRO A 15 -0.57 18.08 -2.47
CA PRO A 15 -0.60 19.10 -3.52
C PRO A 15 -0.50 20.52 -2.94
N ILE A 16 0.64 20.86 -2.35
CA ILE A 16 0.93 22.19 -1.81
C ILE A 16 1.58 23.06 -2.90
N GLU A 17 1.30 24.35 -2.89
CA GLU A 17 1.92 25.31 -3.81
C GLU A 17 3.45 25.26 -3.69
N GLY A 18 4.13 25.29 -4.84
CA GLY A 18 5.60 25.23 -4.90
C GLY A 18 6.23 23.83 -4.72
N THR A 19 5.49 22.81 -4.29
CA THR A 19 6.09 21.48 -3.99
C THR A 19 5.96 20.45 -5.12
N ARG A 20 5.42 20.85 -6.28
CA ARG A 20 5.13 19.92 -7.39
C ARG A 20 6.32 19.06 -7.81
N HIS A 21 7.53 19.60 -7.78
CA HIS A 21 8.76 18.91 -8.17
C HIS A 21 9.21 17.82 -7.18
N PHE A 22 8.67 17.81 -5.95
CA PHE A 22 8.86 16.72 -4.99
C PHE A 22 7.80 15.63 -5.12
N ARG A 23 6.72 15.85 -5.88
CA ARG A 23 5.61 14.90 -5.98
C ARG A 23 5.97 13.76 -6.91
N THR A 24 5.69 12.54 -6.45
CA THR A 24 5.72 11.34 -7.28
C THR A 24 4.31 10.97 -7.73
N SER A 25 4.20 9.98 -8.61
CA SER A 25 2.89 9.39 -8.92
C SER A 25 2.39 8.54 -7.74
N ILE A 26 1.08 8.26 -7.68
CA ILE A 26 0.51 7.31 -6.73
C ILE A 26 1.07 5.90 -6.97
N GLU A 27 1.26 5.54 -8.23
CA GLU A 27 1.83 4.26 -8.66
C GLU A 27 3.23 4.06 -8.07
N THR A 28 4.07 5.09 -8.03
CA THR A 28 5.39 5.03 -7.39
C THR A 28 5.28 4.64 -5.92
N GLY A 29 4.35 5.25 -5.17
CA GLY A 29 4.13 4.91 -3.76
C GLY A 29 3.60 3.47 -3.58
N LEU A 30 2.66 3.05 -4.42
CA LEU A 30 2.16 1.67 -4.43
C LEU A 30 3.26 0.67 -4.77
N ASN A 31 4.14 0.98 -5.73
CA ASN A 31 5.28 0.16 -6.10
C ASN A 31 6.28 0.04 -4.95
N ILE A 32 6.57 1.12 -4.22
CA ILE A 32 7.38 1.04 -3.00
C ILE A 32 6.75 0.07 -2.00
N MET A 33 5.44 0.20 -1.74
CA MET A 33 4.73 -0.69 -0.82
C MET A 33 4.72 -2.15 -1.27
N HIS A 34 4.58 -2.41 -2.56
CA HIS A 34 4.67 -3.75 -3.13
C HIS A 34 6.06 -4.38 -2.90
N HIS A 35 7.13 -3.61 -3.09
CA HIS A 35 8.49 -4.11 -2.87
C HIS A 35 8.77 -4.37 -1.38
N LEU A 36 8.25 -3.53 -0.46
CA LEU A 36 8.45 -3.72 0.97
C LEU A 36 7.63 -4.88 1.55
N ARG A 37 6.41 -5.10 1.04
CA ARG A 37 5.51 -6.15 1.56
C ARG A 37 6.05 -7.53 1.24
N GLY A 38 5.93 -8.45 2.20
CA GLY A 38 6.46 -9.81 2.12
C GLY A 38 7.98 -9.90 2.36
N ARG A 39 8.72 -8.81 2.16
CA ARG A 39 10.17 -8.75 2.42
C ARG A 39 10.53 -8.19 3.79
N LEU A 40 9.67 -7.34 4.36
CA LEU A 40 9.80 -6.84 5.72
C LEU A 40 8.86 -7.56 6.68
N SER A 41 9.24 -7.62 7.95
CA SER A 41 8.31 -8.05 9.00
C SER A 41 7.10 -7.11 9.06
N GLY A 42 5.93 -7.63 9.42
CA GLY A 42 4.70 -6.82 9.46
C GLY A 42 4.82 -5.58 10.36
N MET A 43 5.62 -5.65 11.44
CA MET A 43 5.92 -4.51 12.31
C MET A 43 6.80 -3.44 11.65
N GLY A 44 7.58 -3.80 10.63
CA GLY A 44 8.42 -2.88 9.86
C GLY A 44 7.73 -2.30 8.62
N LEU A 45 6.51 -2.73 8.30
CA LEU A 45 5.77 -2.26 7.14
C LEU A 45 4.92 -1.04 7.50
N PRO A 46 5.18 0.15 6.93
CA PRO A 46 4.32 1.31 7.13
C PRO A 46 3.00 1.17 6.36
N GLN A 47 2.03 2.05 6.64
CA GLN A 47 0.87 2.24 5.78
C GLN A 47 1.12 3.43 4.85
N TYR A 48 0.89 3.23 3.56
CA TYR A 48 0.99 4.32 2.58
C TYR A 48 -0.31 5.12 2.60
N MET A 49 -0.23 6.40 2.96
CA MET A 49 -1.39 7.24 3.21
C MET A 49 -1.45 8.42 2.24
N ILE A 50 -2.65 8.74 1.78
CA ILE A 50 -2.95 10.03 1.14
C ILE A 50 -3.82 10.86 2.09
N ASP A 51 -3.64 12.18 2.08
CA ASP A 51 -4.56 13.11 2.72
C ASP A 51 -5.58 13.60 1.68
N LEU A 52 -6.87 13.42 1.97
CA LEU A 52 -7.95 13.84 1.08
C LEU A 52 -8.22 15.35 1.21
N PRO A 53 -8.55 16.04 0.10
CA PRO A 53 -8.88 17.46 0.14
C PRO A 53 -10.11 17.74 1.02
N GLY A 54 -10.20 18.95 1.56
CA GLY A 54 -11.35 19.40 2.35
C GLY A 54 -11.48 18.72 3.73
N GLY A 55 -10.40 18.12 4.25
CA GLY A 55 -10.43 17.47 5.56
C GLY A 55 -11.04 16.07 5.55
N GLY A 56 -11.09 15.41 4.38
CA GLY A 56 -11.58 14.02 4.26
C GLY A 56 -10.72 12.97 4.98
N GLY A 57 -9.63 13.37 5.62
CA GLY A 57 -8.79 12.53 6.45
C GLY A 57 -7.72 11.77 5.67
N LYS A 58 -7.00 10.91 6.40
CA LYS A 58 -5.91 10.07 5.88
C LYS A 58 -6.47 8.74 5.43
N VAL A 59 -6.28 8.40 4.16
CA VAL A 59 -6.74 7.13 3.59
C VAL A 59 -5.55 6.26 3.22
N PRO A 60 -5.51 4.99 3.70
CA PRO A 60 -4.47 4.06 3.30
C PRO A 60 -4.71 3.60 1.85
N LEU A 61 -3.66 3.63 1.05
CA LEU A 61 -3.62 2.98 -0.25
C LEU A 61 -2.85 1.67 -0.14
N LEU A 62 -3.47 0.60 -0.64
CA LEU A 62 -2.92 -0.75 -0.63
C LEU A 62 -2.70 -1.21 -2.07
N PRO A 63 -1.64 -1.99 -2.35
CA PRO A 63 -1.53 -2.67 -3.64
C PRO A 63 -2.72 -3.61 -3.87
N GLU A 64 -3.13 -3.75 -5.11
CA GLU A 64 -4.22 -4.65 -5.49
C GLU A 64 -3.74 -6.11 -5.47
N TYR A 65 -4.27 -6.90 -4.55
CA TYR A 65 -3.99 -8.33 -4.45
C TYR A 65 -5.12 -9.19 -4.99
N ILE A 66 -6.35 -8.69 -5.00
CA ILE A 66 -7.51 -9.43 -5.49
C ILE A 66 -7.56 -9.26 -7.00
N LEU A 67 -7.54 -10.36 -7.73
CA LEU A 67 -7.65 -10.37 -9.19
C LEU A 67 -9.08 -10.65 -9.65
N GLU A 68 -9.75 -11.59 -8.97
CA GLU A 68 -11.08 -12.03 -9.32
C GLU A 68 -11.77 -12.56 -8.06
N THR A 69 -13.07 -12.31 -7.94
CA THR A 69 -13.91 -12.85 -6.87
C THR A 69 -15.12 -13.55 -7.47
N ASP A 70 -15.40 -14.75 -6.99
CA ASP A 70 -16.57 -15.55 -7.31
C ASP A 70 -17.19 -16.05 -6.00
N SER A 71 -18.45 -16.46 -6.06
CA SER A 71 -19.24 -17.06 -4.98
C SER A 71 -18.60 -18.25 -4.25
N HIS A 72 -17.60 -18.90 -4.83
CA HIS A 72 -16.92 -20.08 -4.26
C HIS A 72 -15.41 -19.92 -4.08
N LYS A 73 -14.79 -18.93 -4.74
CA LYS A 73 -13.33 -18.83 -4.87
C LYS A 73 -12.88 -17.39 -5.04
N LEU A 74 -11.72 -17.08 -4.48
CA LEU A 74 -11.04 -15.79 -4.59
C LEU A 74 -9.69 -16.01 -5.27
N LYS A 75 -9.45 -15.36 -6.41
CA LYS A 75 -8.12 -15.33 -7.01
C LYS A 75 -7.33 -14.16 -6.45
N VAL A 76 -6.20 -14.46 -5.85
CA VAL A 76 -5.29 -13.46 -5.28
C VAL A 76 -3.90 -13.58 -5.90
N ARG A 77 -3.22 -12.45 -6.03
CA ARG A 77 -1.79 -12.36 -6.35
C ARG A 77 -0.99 -12.25 -5.05
N SER A 78 0.09 -13.00 -4.90
CA SER A 78 1.02 -12.85 -3.78
C SER A 78 1.93 -11.64 -3.98
N PHE A 79 2.74 -11.32 -2.96
CA PHE A 79 3.76 -10.27 -3.08
C PHE A 79 4.90 -10.63 -4.05
N GLU A 80 5.03 -11.91 -4.43
CA GLU A 80 5.99 -12.40 -5.44
C GLU A 80 5.39 -12.48 -6.84
N GLY A 81 4.09 -12.13 -6.99
CA GLY A 81 3.40 -12.13 -8.27
C GLY A 81 2.70 -13.45 -8.62
N GLU A 82 2.88 -14.49 -7.80
CA GLU A 82 2.22 -15.78 -7.98
C GLU A 82 0.70 -15.66 -7.76
N VAL A 83 -0.08 -16.42 -8.53
CA VAL A 83 -1.55 -16.38 -8.44
C VAL A 83 -2.04 -17.62 -7.69
N PHE A 84 -2.82 -17.38 -6.64
CA PHE A 84 -3.42 -18.42 -5.82
C PHE A 84 -4.94 -18.35 -5.92
N THR A 85 -5.60 -19.50 -5.83
CA THR A 85 -7.05 -19.59 -5.67
C THR A 85 -7.35 -19.99 -4.24
N TYR A 86 -8.01 -19.11 -3.50
CA TYR A 86 -8.45 -19.34 -2.12
C TYR A 86 -9.93 -19.76 -2.11
N PRO A 87 -10.29 -20.89 -1.45
CA PRO A 87 -11.68 -21.33 -1.35
C PRO A 87 -12.45 -20.44 -0.36
N LEU A 88 -13.63 -19.96 -0.77
CA LEU A 88 -14.52 -19.17 0.10
C LEU A 88 -15.62 -20.03 0.74
N LYS A 89 -15.77 -21.28 0.31
CA LYS A 89 -16.67 -22.29 0.86
C LYS A 89 -15.94 -23.60 1.08
#